data_AF-A0A558NQI3-F1
#
_entry.id   AF-A0A558NQI3-F1
#
_cell.length_a   1.000
_cell.length_b   1.000
_cell.length_c   1.000
_cell.angle_alpha   90.00
_cell.angle_beta   90.00
_cell.angle_gamma   90.00
#
_symmetry.space_group_name_H-M   'P 1'
#
loop_
_entity.id
_entity.type
_entity.pdbx_description
1 polymer ?
#
loop_
_entity_poly.entity_id
_entity_poly.type
_entity_poly.pdbx_seq_one_letter_code
_entity_poly.pdbx_strand_id
1 'polypeptide(L)'
;MFRKPKPTFNLIPVLPKNYRSICLRAIEVSQDPKVLMNKHLITDFSDQGKLTQKEIRECIDFEIRDGNVGIMGFHDHPDEMWINENYREFADYCEQQGWLRIEGPAS
;
A
#
# COMPACT_ATOMS: atom_id res chain seq x y z
N MET A 1 18.94 -27.26 -14.57
CA MET A 1 18.59 -26.30 -13.49
C MET A 1 17.46 -25.43 -13.99
N PHE A 2 16.22 -25.72 -13.60
CA PHE A 2 15.09 -24.86 -13.93
C PHE A 2 15.12 -23.66 -12.97
N ARG A 3 15.61 -22.51 -13.44
CA ARG A 3 15.34 -21.23 -12.77
C ARG A 3 13.84 -21.02 -12.86
N LYS A 4 13.12 -21.14 -11.74
CA LYS A 4 11.75 -20.61 -11.65
C LYS A 4 11.82 -19.13 -12.04
N PRO A 5 10.98 -18.61 -12.94
CA PRO A 5 10.94 -17.19 -13.20
C PRO A 5 10.72 -16.49 -11.84
N LYS A 6 11.55 -15.49 -11.53
CA LYS A 6 11.23 -14.59 -10.41
C LYS A 6 9.83 -14.05 -10.70
N PRO A 7 8.89 -14.08 -9.74
CA PRO A 7 7.63 -13.39 -9.93
C PRO A 7 7.96 -11.94 -10.27
N THR A 8 7.65 -11.54 -11.51
CA THR A 8 7.61 -10.14 -11.90
C THR A 8 6.44 -9.56 -11.13
N PHE A 9 6.74 -8.93 -10.00
CA PHE A 9 5.75 -8.17 -9.26
C PHE A 9 5.42 -6.96 -10.11
N ASN A 10 4.29 -7.01 -10.79
CA ASN A 10 3.77 -5.83 -11.47
C ASN A 10 3.19 -4.91 -10.41
N LEU A 11 3.60 -3.65 -10.46
CA LEU A 11 3.17 -2.62 -9.54
C LEU A 11 2.35 -1.59 -10.31
N ILE A 12 1.25 -1.17 -9.71
CA ILE A 12 0.38 -0.08 -10.14
C ILE A 12 0.89 1.18 -9.45
N PRO A 13 1.46 2.15 -10.18
CA PRO A 13 1.79 3.44 -9.60
C PRO A 13 0.49 4.21 -9.30
N VAL A 14 0.41 4.82 -8.12
CA VAL A 14 -0.76 5.58 -7.69
C VAL A 14 -0.36 6.85 -6.95
N LEU A 15 -1.19 7.90 -7.09
CA LEU A 15 -1.08 9.13 -6.31
C LEU A 15 -2.13 9.12 -5.18
N PRO A 16 -1.73 8.93 -3.92
CA PRO A 16 -2.65 8.91 -2.78
C PRO A 16 -3.17 10.30 -2.43
N LYS A 17 -4.43 10.36 -1.98
CA LYS A 17 -5.10 11.56 -1.45
C LYS A 17 -5.59 11.35 -0.02
N ASN A 18 -6.05 10.13 0.30
CA ASN A 18 -6.52 9.74 1.63
C ASN A 18 -5.81 8.46 2.11
N TYR A 19 -4.64 8.66 2.70
CA TYR A 19 -3.75 7.60 3.20
C TYR A 19 -4.44 6.67 4.20
N ARG A 20 -5.14 7.22 5.20
CA ARG A 20 -5.76 6.41 6.25
C ARG A 20 -6.83 5.49 5.68
N SER A 21 -7.71 6.00 4.81
CA SER A 21 -8.75 5.17 4.19
C SER A 21 -8.16 4.08 3.29
N ILE A 22 -7.13 4.40 2.49
CA ILE A 22 -6.41 3.40 1.69
C ILE A 22 -5.83 2.31 2.59
N CYS A 23 -5.16 2.69 3.68
CA CYS A 23 -4.52 1.74 4.59
C CYS A 23 -5.53 0.82 5.28
N LEU A 24 -6.61 1.38 5.82
CA LEU A 24 -7.66 0.59 6.47
C LEU A 24 -8.31 -0.37 5.48
N ARG A 25 -8.54 0.07 4.24
CA ARG A 25 -9.08 -0.80 3.19
C ARG A 25 -8.10 -1.92 2.81
N ALA A 26 -6.79 -1.63 2.73
CA ALA A 26 -5.77 -2.64 2.48
C ALA A 26 -5.71 -3.71 3.59
N ILE A 27 -5.86 -3.29 4.85
CA ILE A 27 -5.93 -4.21 6.00
C ILE A 27 -7.20 -5.07 5.90
N GLU A 28 -8.35 -4.48 5.56
CA GLU A 28 -9.63 -5.17 5.47
C GLU A 28 -9.65 -6.28 4.40
N VAL A 29 -8.99 -6.07 3.26
CA VAL A 29 -8.94 -7.05 2.17
C VAL A 29 -7.87 -8.14 2.37
N SER A 30 -7.02 -8.01 3.38
CA SER A 30 -5.92 -8.93 3.66
C SER A 30 -6.31 -10.06 4.61
N GLN A 31 -5.69 -11.23 4.46
CA GLN A 31 -5.91 -12.37 5.36
C GLN A 31 -4.94 -12.37 6.56
N ASP A 32 -3.68 -12.00 6.35
CA ASP A 32 -2.63 -11.86 7.38
C ASP A 32 -2.00 -10.45 7.31
N PRO A 33 -2.70 -9.38 7.75
CA PRO A 33 -2.22 -8.00 7.65
C PRO A 33 -0.95 -7.76 8.45
N LYS A 34 0.08 -7.21 7.81
CA LYS A 34 1.27 -6.65 8.47
C LYS A 34 1.52 -5.24 7.98
N VAL A 35 1.45 -4.29 8.89
CA VAL A 35 1.69 -2.86 8.63
C VAL A 35 3.07 -2.49 9.13
N LEU A 36 3.92 -2.04 8.23
CA LEU A 36 5.29 -1.61 8.52
C LEU A 36 5.40 -0.11 8.28
N MET A 37 5.85 0.62 9.31
CA MET A 37 6.17 2.05 9.22
C MET A 37 7.62 2.24 9.65
N ASN A 38 8.45 2.76 8.76
CA ASN A 38 9.90 2.82 8.91
C ASN A 38 10.48 1.48 9.36
N LYS A 39 10.02 0.37 8.74
CA LYS A 39 10.39 -1.02 9.07
C LYS A 39 9.97 -1.52 10.46
N HIS A 40 9.17 -0.74 11.21
CA HIS A 40 8.61 -1.16 12.49
C HIS A 40 7.18 -1.64 12.30
N LEU A 41 6.86 -2.78 12.92
CA LEU A 41 5.51 -3.33 12.91
C LEU A 41 4.56 -2.43 13.72
N ILE A 42 3.46 -2.02 13.09
CA ILE A 42 2.37 -1.29 13.72
C ILE A 42 1.23 -2.27 13.98
N THR A 43 0.73 -2.29 15.22
CA THR A 43 -0.36 -3.18 15.65
C THR A 43 -1.59 -2.41 16.16
N ASP A 44 -1.47 -1.10 16.38
CA ASP A 44 -2.59 -0.24 16.75
C ASP A 44 -3.07 0.58 15.54
N PHE A 45 -4.23 0.18 15.02
CA PHE A 45 -4.89 0.84 13.88
C PHE A 45 -6.03 1.77 14.30
N SER A 46 -6.26 1.94 15.61
CA SER A 46 -7.27 2.86 16.13
C SER A 46 -6.96 4.31 15.74
N ASP A 47 -7.91 5.22 16.00
CA ASP A 47 -7.70 6.66 15.74
C ASP A 47 -6.63 7.29 16.64
N GLN A 48 -6.24 6.62 17.72
CA GLN A 48 -5.15 7.05 18.61
C GLN A 48 -3.78 6.47 18.20
N GLY A 49 -3.79 5.52 17.26
CA GLY A 49 -2.58 4.85 16.77
C GLY A 49 -1.79 5.68 15.76
N LYS A 50 -0.74 5.07 15.20
CA LYS A 50 0.15 5.73 14.23
C LYS A 50 -0.36 5.73 12.80
N LEU A 51 -1.46 5.03 12.51
CA LEU A 51 -1.99 4.91 11.15
C LEU A 51 -2.82 6.14 10.73
N THR A 52 -2.31 7.34 10.97
CA THR A 52 -2.98 8.60 10.62
C THR A 52 -2.42 9.15 9.32
N GLN A 53 -3.19 9.99 8.64
CA GLN A 53 -2.73 10.63 7.40
C GLN A 53 -1.45 11.44 7.59
N LYS A 54 -1.31 12.12 8.73
CA LYS A 54 -0.11 12.89 9.05
C LYS A 54 1.12 12.00 9.20
N GLU A 55 1.04 10.99 10.07
CA GLU A 55 2.17 10.10 10.37
C GLU A 55 2.63 9.31 9.13
N ILE A 56 1.69 8.85 8.30
CA ILE A 56 2.02 8.15 7.05
C ILE A 56 2.75 9.09 6.09
N ARG A 57 2.29 10.34 5.92
CA ARG A 57 2.96 11.33 5.05
C ARG A 57 4.33 11.78 5.54
N GLU A 58 4.60 11.65 6.83
CA GLU A 58 5.87 12.10 7.43
C GLU A 58 6.90 10.97 7.54
N CYS A 59 6.51 9.71 7.30
CA CYS A 59 7.43 8.58 7.34
C CYS A 59 8.17 8.36 6.01
N ILE A 60 9.31 7.68 6.10
CA ILE A 60 10.23 7.45 4.97
C ILE A 60 9.82 6.18 4.22
N ASP A 61 9.43 5.14 4.94
CA ASP A 61 9.14 3.82 4.41
C ASP A 61 7.82 3.35 5.00
N PHE A 62 6.90 2.93 4.14
CA PHE A 62 5.61 2.44 4.57
C PHE A 62 5.16 1.30 3.68
N GLU A 63 4.68 0.22 4.30
CA GLU A 63 4.21 -0.94 3.57
C GLU A 63 3.09 -1.65 4.33
N ILE A 64 2.06 -2.08 3.61
CA ILE A 64 1.06 -3.02 4.10
C ILE A 64 1.22 -4.30 3.31
N ARG A 65 1.33 -5.42 4.01
CA ARG A 65 1.50 -6.76 3.46
C ARG A 65 0.35 -7.68 3.86
N ASP A 66 0.04 -8.63 3.00
CA ASP A 66 -0.69 -9.84 3.32
C ASP A 66 0.31 -11.00 3.43
N GLY A 67 0.64 -11.40 4.66
CA GLY A 67 1.67 -12.39 4.92
C GLY A 67 3.05 -11.92 4.49
N ASN A 68 3.52 -12.42 3.34
CA ASN A 68 4.81 -12.07 2.73
C ASN A 68 4.65 -11.29 1.41
N VAL A 69 3.42 -10.96 1.02
CA VAL A 69 3.10 -10.26 -0.23
C VAL A 69 2.78 -8.81 0.09
N GLY A 70 3.54 -7.86 -0.47
CA GLY A 70 3.21 -6.44 -0.39
C GLY A 70 1.91 -6.14 -1.13
N ILE A 71 0.97 -5.49 -0.45
CA ILE A 71 -0.30 -5.00 -1.01
C ILE A 71 -0.07 -3.61 -1.59
N MET A 72 0.50 -2.73 -0.78
CA MET A 72 0.77 -1.34 -1.11
C MET A 72 1.92 -0.79 -0.27
N GLY A 73 2.56 0.25 -0.77
CA GLY A 73 3.59 0.96 -0.01
C GLY A 73 4.17 2.15 -0.76
N PHE A 74 5.20 2.74 -0.15
CA PHE A 74 6.12 3.67 -0.79
C PHE A 74 7.48 3.59 -0.10
N HIS A 75 8.50 4.07 -0.81
CA HIS A 75 9.85 4.28 -0.28
C HIS A 75 10.29 5.69 -0.65
N ASP A 76 10.66 6.50 0.35
CA ASP A 76 11.14 7.89 0.28
C ASP A 76 10.13 8.94 -0.24
N HIS A 77 9.08 8.53 -0.97
CA HIS A 77 8.13 9.42 -1.62
C HIS A 77 6.67 9.08 -1.24
N PRO A 78 6.13 9.60 -0.12
CA PRO A 78 4.77 9.31 0.30
C PRO A 78 3.70 9.83 -0.67
N ASP A 79 4.00 10.80 -1.54
CA ASP A 79 3.08 11.27 -2.58
C ASP A 79 3.06 10.34 -3.82
N GLU A 80 3.92 9.32 -3.87
CA GLU A 80 4.02 8.32 -4.94
C GLU A 80 3.98 6.92 -4.34
N MET A 81 2.79 6.31 -4.35
CA MET A 81 2.59 4.97 -3.82
C MET A 81 2.57 3.93 -4.94
N TRP A 82 2.83 2.68 -4.56
CA TRP A 82 2.59 1.53 -5.41
C TRP A 82 1.52 0.64 -4.78
N ILE A 83 0.75 -0.03 -5.63
CA ILE A 83 -0.14 -1.12 -5.27
C ILE A 83 0.26 -2.34 -6.09
N ASN A 84 0.29 -3.52 -5.50
CA ASN A 84 0.57 -4.75 -6.22
C ASN A 84 -0.58 -5.11 -7.16
N GLU A 85 -0.29 -5.46 -8.42
CA GLU A 85 -1.28 -5.77 -9.45
C GLU A 85 -2.27 -6.88 -9.04
N ASN A 86 -1.84 -7.81 -8.17
CA ASN A 86 -2.73 -8.84 -7.61
C ASN A 86 -3.91 -8.26 -6.79
N TYR A 87 -3.81 -6.99 -6.40
CA TYR A 87 -4.83 -6.23 -5.68
C TYR A 87 -5.44 -5.13 -6.55
N ARG A 88 -5.55 -5.34 -7.87
CA ARG A 88 -6.17 -4.37 -8.80
C ARG A 88 -7.59 -3.99 -8.39
N GLU A 89 -8.43 -4.93 -7.98
CA GLU A 89 -9.79 -4.62 -7.52
C GLU A 89 -9.79 -3.64 -6.32
N PHE A 90 -8.79 -3.76 -5.44
CA PHE A 90 -8.58 -2.82 -4.34
C PHE A 90 -8.13 -1.45 -4.85
N ALA A 91 -7.22 -1.38 -5.82
CA ALA A 91 -6.78 -0.12 -6.44
C ALA A 91 -7.95 0.61 -7.11
N ASP A 92 -8.73 -0.10 -7.93
CA ASP A 92 -9.88 0.43 -8.65
C ASP A 92 -10.95 0.93 -7.67
N TYR A 93 -11.22 0.18 -6.60
CA TYR A 93 -12.12 0.62 -5.54
C TYR A 93 -11.65 1.93 -4.91
N CYS A 94 -10.36 2.03 -4.55
CA CYS A 94 -9.83 3.25 -3.94
C CYS A 94 -9.87 4.46 -4.89
N GLU A 95 -9.66 4.24 -6.19
CA GLU A 95 -9.82 5.28 -7.21
C GLU A 95 -11.28 5.74 -7.34
N GLN A 96 -12.24 4.81 -7.36
CA GLN A 96 -13.67 5.12 -7.41
C GLN A 96 -14.14 5.92 -6.19
N GLN A 97 -13.58 5.66 -5.02
CA GLN A 97 -13.84 6.45 -3.80
C GLN A 97 -13.13 7.82 -3.81
N GLY A 98 -12.28 8.09 -4.81
CA GLY A 98 -11.49 9.31 -4.91
C GLY A 98 -10.34 9.39 -3.91
N TRP A 99 -9.95 8.26 -3.29
CA TRP A 99 -8.89 8.22 -2.27
C TRP A 99 -7.49 8.22 -2.86
N LEU A 100 -7.35 7.76 -4.10
CA LEU A 100 -6.12 7.83 -4.88
C LEU A 100 -6.45 8.10 -6.35
N ARG A 101 -5.42 8.26 -7.17
CA ARG A 101 -5.49 8.21 -8.62
C ARG A 101 -4.55 7.13 -9.11
N ILE A 102 -5.00 6.27 -10.01
CA ILE A 102 -4.11 5.32 -10.68
C ILE A 102 -3.37 6.08 -11.78
N GLU A 103 -2.05 6.02 -11.75
CA GLU A 103 -1.26 6.50 -12.87
C GLU A 103 -1.24 5.39 -13.93
N GLY A 104 -1.55 5.75 -15.18
CA GLY A 104 -1.45 4.81 -16.29
C GLY A 104 -0.03 4.26 -16.42
N PRO A 105 0.19 3.19 -17.22
CA PRO A 105 1.55 2.76 -17.52
C PRO A 105 2.33 3.99 -18.01
N ALA A 106 3.49 4.23 -17.41
CA ALA A 106 4.42 5.25 -17.88
C ALA A 106 4.57 5.06 -19.39
N SER A 107 4.08 6.04 -20.15
CA SER A 107 4.07 5.98 -21.62
C SER A 107 5.47 6.03 -22.17
#